data_AF-A0A662R3V3-F1
#
_entry.id   AF-A0A662R3V3-F1
#
_cell.length_a   1.000
_cell.length_b   1.000
_cell.length_c   1.000
_cell.angle_alpha   90.00
_cell.angle_beta   90.00
_cell.angle_gamma   90.00
#
_symmetry.space_group_name_H-M   'P 1'
#
loop_
_entity.id
_entity.type
_entity.pdbx_description
1 polymer ?
#
loop_
_entity_poly.entity_id
_entity_poly.type
_entity_poly.pdbx_seq_one_letter_code
_entity_poly.pdbx_strand_id
1 'polypeptide(L)'
;MQRIVIRYLGGDDADVHLTWRSRDLYTAWQVNIIAIIDMLNREVIRPNGCRIVKIVDYSDSLHIYESDREAERVKLLPESPQKQKRLGDY
;
A
#
# COMPACT_ATOMS: atom_id res chain seq x y z
N MET A 1 6.29 9.96 -5.57
CA MET A 1 4.82 9.91 -5.46
C MET A 1 4.24 10.86 -6.47
N GLN A 2 3.15 10.49 -7.15
CA GLN A 2 2.50 11.39 -8.12
C GLN A 2 1.17 11.91 -7.63
N ARG A 3 0.38 11.10 -6.92
CA ARG A 3 -0.95 11.50 -6.43
C ARG A 3 -1.38 10.69 -5.21
N ILE A 4 -2.07 11.36 -4.29
CA ILE A 4 -2.90 10.75 -3.24
C ILE A 4 -4.34 11.19 -3.52
N VAL A 5 -5.26 10.24 -3.56
CA VAL A 5 -6.71 10.51 -3.58
C VAL A 5 -7.32 9.91 -2.33
N ILE A 6 -8.11 10.69 -1.60
CA ILE A 6 -8.86 10.23 -0.45
C ILE A 6 -10.33 10.33 -0.82
N ARG A 7 -11.05 9.22 -0.75
CA ARG A 7 -12.47 9.16 -1.07
C ARG A 7 -13.25 8.83 0.20
N TYR A 8 -14.07 9.78 0.65
CA TYR A 8 -15.06 9.52 1.68
C TYR A 8 -16.15 8.59 1.13
N LEU A 9 -16.48 7.56 1.90
CA LEU A 9 -17.46 6.54 1.52
C LEU A 9 -18.81 6.70 2.24
N GLY A 10 -18.90 7.62 3.21
CA GLY A 10 -20.05 7.74 4.10
C GLY A 10 -19.75 7.17 5.49
N GLY A 11 -20.48 7.63 6.51
CA GLY A 11 -20.23 7.27 7.90
C GLY A 11 -18.86 7.76 8.38
N ASP A 12 -18.03 6.84 8.83
CA ASP A 12 -16.64 7.09 9.23
C ASP A 12 -15.63 6.53 8.21
N ASP A 13 -16.05 6.04 7.04
CA ASP A 13 -15.17 5.28 6.16
C ASP A 13 -14.52 6.13 5.04
N ALA A 14 -13.23 5.91 4.83
CA ALA A 14 -12.48 6.50 3.72
C ALA A 14 -11.56 5.49 3.01
N ASP A 15 -11.50 5.59 1.68
CA ASP A 15 -10.55 4.87 0.83
C ASP A 15 -9.38 5.80 0.45
N VAL A 16 -8.16 5.29 0.47
CA VAL A 16 -6.95 6.02 0.05
C VAL A 16 -6.32 5.36 -1.16
N HIS A 17 -6.10 6.13 -2.23
CA HIS A 17 -5.46 5.65 -3.45
C HIS A 17 -4.14 6.40 -3.65
N LEU A 18 -3.05 5.66 -3.72
CA LEU A 18 -1.70 6.16 -3.97
C LEU A 18 -1.30 5.83 -5.41
N THR A 19 -0.73 6.80 -6.12
CA THR A 19 -0.23 6.62 -7.50
C THR A 19 1.25 6.98 -7.55
N TRP A 20 2.08 6.05 -8.03
CA TRP A 20 3.53 6.19 -8.15
C TRP A 20 4.02 5.93 -9.57
N ARG A 21 4.71 6.91 -10.17
CA ARG A 21 5.41 6.72 -11.45
C ARG A 21 6.50 5.63 -11.43
N SER A 22 7.06 5.36 -10.25
CA SER A 22 8.14 4.41 -10.05
C SER A 22 8.26 4.12 -8.54
N ARG A 23 8.60 2.89 -8.20
CA ARG A 23 8.61 2.40 -6.83
C ARG A 23 9.70 1.36 -6.61
N ASP A 24 10.66 1.72 -5.74
CA ASP A 24 11.58 0.75 -5.15
C ASP A 24 10.81 -0.10 -4.13
N LEU A 25 10.67 -1.38 -4.46
CA LEU A 25 9.93 -2.36 -3.68
C LEU A 25 10.71 -2.83 -2.45
N TYR A 26 12.04 -2.81 -2.47
CA TYR A 26 12.85 -3.42 -1.41
C TYR A 26 13.15 -2.44 -0.29
N THR A 27 13.75 -1.29 -0.59
CA THR A 27 14.23 -0.40 0.49
C THR A 27 13.20 0.63 0.91
N ALA A 28 12.38 1.11 -0.04
CA ALA A 28 11.57 2.31 0.17
C ALA A 28 10.07 2.05 0.29
N TRP A 29 9.54 0.96 -0.32
CA TRP A 29 8.09 0.76 -0.40
C TRP A 29 7.41 0.70 0.96
N GLN A 30 7.94 -0.10 1.89
CA GLN A 30 7.35 -0.26 3.22
C GLN A 30 7.36 1.05 4.02
N VAL A 31 8.51 1.72 4.09
CA VAL A 31 8.66 2.97 4.87
C VAL A 31 7.76 4.06 4.32
N ASN A 32 7.66 4.17 3.00
CA ASN A 32 6.76 5.14 2.36
C ASN A 32 5.28 4.87 2.69
N ILE A 33 4.85 3.60 2.68
CA ILE A 33 3.47 3.26 3.05
C ILE A 33 3.19 3.63 4.52
N ILE A 34 4.09 3.26 5.43
CA ILE A 34 3.94 3.58 6.86
C ILE A 34 3.85 5.09 7.08
N ALA A 35 4.79 5.85 6.53
CA ALA A 35 4.85 7.30 6.71
C ALA A 35 3.62 8.01 6.16
N ILE A 36 3.11 7.59 4.99
CA ILE A 36 1.91 8.17 4.40
C ILE A 36 0.69 7.84 5.23
N ILE A 37 0.52 6.58 5.67
CA ILE A 37 -0.62 6.19 6.50
C ILE A 37 -0.61 6.93 7.85
N ASP A 38 0.55 7.06 8.48
CA ASP A 38 0.71 7.82 9.73
C ASP A 38 0.31 9.28 9.53
N MET A 39 0.89 9.94 8.53
CA MET A 39 0.59 11.34 8.20
C MET A 39 -0.90 11.52 7.88
N LEU A 40 -1.49 10.67 7.04
CA LEU A 40 -2.90 10.76 6.71
C LEU A 40 -3.77 10.58 7.94
N ASN A 41 -3.49 9.59 8.79
CA ASN A 41 -4.24 9.39 10.02
C ASN A 41 -4.14 10.58 10.97
N ARG A 42 -2.93 11.13 11.13
CA ARG A 42 -2.68 12.24 12.06
C ARG A 42 -3.28 13.56 11.58
N GLU A 43 -3.10 13.89 10.30
CA GLU A 43 -3.37 15.23 9.77
C GLU A 43 -4.73 15.34 9.06
N VAL A 44 -5.30 14.24 8.56
CA VAL A 44 -6.48 14.29 7.68
C VAL A 44 -7.60 13.39 8.17
N ILE A 45 -7.36 12.09 8.32
CA ILE A 45 -8.42 11.10 8.51
C ILE A 45 -9.04 11.17 9.90
N ARG A 46 -8.24 11.06 10.96
CA ARG A 46 -8.77 11.07 12.35
C ARG A 46 -9.34 12.44 12.76
N PRO A 47 -8.73 13.59 12.39
CA PRO A 47 -9.33 14.90 12.66
C PRO A 47 -10.73 15.08 12.08
N ASN A 48 -11.05 14.37 10.99
CA ASN A 48 -12.37 14.39 10.35
C ASN A 48 -13.29 13.25 10.81
N GLY A 49 -12.97 12.58 11.92
CA GLY A 49 -13.79 11.49 12.47
C GLY A 49 -13.91 10.27 11.55
N CYS A 50 -12.96 10.10 10.63
CA CYS A 50 -12.94 8.99 9.68
C CYS A 50 -11.90 7.94 10.07
N ARG A 51 -11.92 6.80 9.36
CA ARG A 51 -10.96 5.70 9.38
C ARG A 51 -10.65 5.24 7.95
N ILE A 52 -9.40 4.84 7.72
CA ILE A 52 -9.00 4.26 6.43
C ILE A 52 -9.45 2.80 6.42
N VAL A 53 -10.33 2.44 5.48
CA VAL A 53 -10.80 1.04 5.32
C VAL A 53 -10.14 0.32 4.15
N LYS A 54 -9.55 1.08 3.20
CA LYS A 54 -8.83 0.52 2.07
C LYS A 54 -7.68 1.43 1.65
N ILE A 55 -6.59 0.78 1.25
CA ILE A 55 -5.49 1.45 0.57
C ILE A 55 -5.26 0.74 -0.76
N VAL A 56 -5.26 1.52 -1.84
CA VAL A 56 -4.88 1.07 -3.18
C VAL A 56 -3.53 1.70 -3.50
N ASP A 57 -2.47 0.89 -3.55
CA ASP A 57 -1.13 1.35 -3.92
C ASP A 57 -0.83 0.94 -5.36
N TYR A 58 -0.90 1.90 -6.28
CA TYR A 58 -0.67 1.68 -7.70
C TYR A 58 0.68 2.25 -8.13
N SER A 59 1.44 1.47 -8.91
CA SER A 59 2.68 1.93 -9.52
C SER A 59 2.83 1.55 -10.99
N ASP A 60 3.30 2.50 -11.80
CA ASP A 60 3.62 2.28 -13.22
C ASP A 60 4.89 1.43 -13.42
N SER A 61 5.85 1.53 -12.49
CA SER A 61 7.13 0.84 -12.54
C SER A 61 7.53 0.38 -11.14
N LEU A 62 7.22 -0.87 -10.83
CA LEU A 62 7.63 -1.52 -9.59
C LEU A 62 8.93 -2.29 -9.83
N HIS A 63 9.98 -2.00 -9.06
CA HIS A 63 11.29 -2.59 -9.28
C HIS A 63 12.07 -2.81 -7.98
N ILE A 64 13.06 -3.69 -8.05
CA ILE A 64 14.10 -3.89 -7.04
C ILE A 64 15.42 -3.54 -7.74
N TYR A 65 16.30 -2.79 -7.09
CA TYR A 65 17.59 -2.46 -7.69
C TYR A 65 18.54 -3.65 -7.66
N GLU A 66 19.40 -3.75 -8.67
CA GLU A 66 20.42 -4.81 -8.74
C GLU A 66 21.40 -4.77 -7.55
N SER A 67 21.64 -3.59 -7.00
CA SER A 67 22.46 -3.41 -5.79
C SER A 67 21.86 -4.09 -4.55
N ASP A 68 20.55 -4.33 -4.52
CA ASP A 68 19.83 -4.93 -3.40
C ASP A 68 19.88 -6.47 -3.45
N ARG A 69 21.09 -7.04 -3.51
CA ARG A 69 21.31 -8.49 -3.67
C ARG A 69 20.68 -9.34 -2.56
N GLU A 70 20.44 -8.77 -1.38
CA GLU A 70 19.72 -9.45 -0.29
C GLU A 70 18.28 -9.80 -0.67
N ALA A 71 17.67 -9.10 -1.63
CA ALA A 71 16.35 -9.42 -2.15
C ALA A 71 16.28 -10.82 -2.79
N GLU A 72 17.41 -11.35 -3.30
CA GLU A 72 17.49 -12.73 -3.83
C GLU A 72 17.21 -13.79 -2.76
N ARG A 73 17.37 -13.46 -1.47
CA ARG A 73 17.11 -14.37 -0.35
C ARG A 73 15.63 -14.46 0.02
N VAL A 74 14.80 -13.57 -0.52
CA VAL A 74 13.36 -13.57 -0.27
C VAL A 74 12.74 -14.77 -0.99
N LYS A 75 12.15 -15.68 -0.20
CA LYS A 75 11.40 -16.81 -0.77
C LYS A 75 10.15 -16.29 -1.45
N LEU A 76 10.00 -16.62 -2.73
CA LEU A 76 8.74 -16.41 -3.43
C LEU A 76 7.63 -17.18 -2.73
N LEU A 77 6.47 -16.54 -2.58
CA LEU A 77 5.29 -17.23 -2.10
C LEU A 77 4.89 -18.30 -3.13
N PRO A 78 4.65 -19.55 -2.69
CA PRO A 78 4.38 -20.67 -3.60
C PRO A 78 3.09 -20.48 -4.40
N GLU A 79 2.15 -19.70 -3.87
CA GLU A 79 0.93 -19.29 -4.56
C GLU A 79 0.78 -17.77 -4.50
N SER A 80 0.35 -17.19 -5.60
CA SER A 80 -0.06 -15.78 -5.67
C SER A 80 -1.16 -15.54 -4.62
N PRO A 81 -1.09 -14.47 -3.80
CA PRO A 81 -2.15 -14.13 -2.84
C PRO A 81 -3.52 -13.93 -3.51
N GLN A 82 -3.54 -13.61 -4.81
CA GLN A 82 -4.76 -13.51 -5.61
C GLN A 82 -5.36 -14.88 -5.99
N LYS A 83 -4.57 -15.96 -5.91
CA LYS A 83 -4.99 -17.36 -6.13
C LYS A 83 -5.27 -18.12 -4.84
N GLN A 84 -4.88 -17.58 -3.68
CA GLN A 84 -5.22 -18.17 -2.39
C GLN A 84 -6.75 -18.12 -2.22
N LYS A 85 -7.38 -19.31 -2.05
CA LYS A 85 -8.81 -19.41 -1.71
C LYS A 85 -9.12 -18.53 -0.51
N ARG A 86 -10.28 -17.88 -0.51
CA ARG A 86 -10.69 -17.02 0.62
C ARG A 86 -10.83 -17.91 1.86
N LEU A 87 -10.34 -17.44 3.02
CA LEU A 87 -10.67 -18.06 4.30
C LEU A 87 -12.21 -18.04 4.43
N GLY A 88 -12.85 -19.18 4.18
CA GLY A 88 -14.31 -19.30 4.12
C GLY A 88 -14.84 -20.33 3.11
N ASP A 89 -14.01 -20.84 2.20
CA ASP A 89 -14.44 -21.80 1.16
C ASP A 89 -14.35 -23.29 1.58
N TYR A 90 -14.63 -23.63 2.85
CA TYR A 90 -14.72 -25.02 3.36
C TYR A 90 -16.11 -25.36 3.89
#